data_AF-A0AAU6A759-F1
#
_entry.id   AF-A0AAU6A759-F1
#
_cell.length_a   1.000
_cell.length_b   1.000
_cell.length_c   1.000
_cell.angle_alpha   90.00
_cell.angle_beta   90.00
_cell.angle_gamma   90.00
#
_symmetry.space_group_name_H-M   'P 1'
#
loop_
_entity.id
_entity.type
_entity.pdbx_description
1 polymer ?
#
loop_
_entity_poly.entity_id
_entity_poly.type
_entity_poly.pdbx_seq_one_letter_code
_entity_poly.pdbx_strand_id
1 'polypeptide(L)'
;MSYALLISYDITDDDRRNRISNAPAAQGARVQYSVFEVTLPMKKAVQQLRGMLRKLINRDEDQIRLYPLSAPVSRPRGFRRLKQQAPERSERASDAGQRPFPSQSRR
;
A
#
# COMPACT_ATOMS: atom_id res chain seq x y z
N MET A 1 -25.51 14.14 7.13
CA MET A 1 -24.61 13.00 7.37
C MET A 1 -23.74 12.77 6.17
N SER A 2 -22.42 12.81 6.33
CA SER A 2 -21.46 12.30 5.33
C SER A 2 -21.27 10.80 5.49
N TYR A 3 -20.90 10.12 4.41
CA TYR A 3 -20.56 8.70 4.36
C TYR A 3 -19.07 8.58 4.06
N ALA A 4 -18.32 7.98 4.97
CA ALA A 4 -16.91 7.68 4.74
C ALA A 4 -16.73 6.21 4.37
N LEU A 5 -15.92 5.95 3.35
CA LEU A 5 -15.65 4.62 2.82
C LEU A 5 -14.15 4.42 2.64
N LEU A 6 -13.67 3.25 3.04
CA LEU A 6 -12.37 2.72 2.62
C LEU A 6 -12.60 1.77 1.43
N ILE A 7 -11.93 2.06 0.33
CA ILE A 7 -12.02 1.29 -0.92
C ILE A 7 -10.69 0.58 -1.11
N SER A 8 -10.73 -0.74 -1.13
CA SER A 8 -9.58 -1.58 -1.48
C SER A 8 -9.90 -2.32 -2.77
N TYR A 9 -8.94 -2.38 -3.67
CA TYR A 9 -9.07 -3.15 -4.90
C TYR A 9 -7.86 -4.06 -5.11
N ASP A 10 -8.11 -5.19 -5.73
CA ASP A 10 -7.12 -6.14 -6.22
C ASP A 10 -7.42 -6.33 -7.69
N ILE A 11 -6.56 -5.75 -8.54
CA ILE A 11 -6.73 -5.67 -9.99
C ILE A 11 -5.40 -6.09 -10.59
N THR A 12 -5.42 -7.19 -11.34
CA THR A 12 -4.22 -7.78 -11.93
C THR A 12 -3.76 -7.04 -13.17
N ASP A 13 -4.69 -6.44 -13.90
CA ASP A 13 -4.43 -5.71 -15.15
C ASP A 13 -4.06 -4.24 -14.91
N ASP A 14 -2.90 -3.83 -15.42
CA ASP A 14 -2.34 -2.50 -15.21
C ASP A 14 -3.18 -1.39 -15.88
N ASP A 15 -3.82 -1.67 -17.01
CA ASP A 15 -4.65 -0.68 -17.73
C ASP A 15 -5.98 -0.42 -17.01
N ARG A 16 -6.67 -1.48 -16.56
CA ARG A 16 -7.87 -1.39 -15.71
C ARG A 16 -7.54 -0.69 -14.40
N ARG A 17 -6.40 -1.02 -13.80
CA ARG A 17 -5.93 -0.40 -12.55
C ARG A 17 -5.68 1.09 -12.73
N ASN A 18 -5.06 1.51 -13.83
CA ASN A 18 -4.83 2.93 -14.10
C ASN A 18 -6.15 3.69 -14.25
N ARG A 19 -7.11 3.15 -15.01
CA ARG A 19 -8.46 3.73 -15.14
C ARG A 19 -9.17 3.86 -13.79
N ILE A 20 -9.10 2.81 -12.96
CA ILE A 20 -9.73 2.79 -11.65
C ILE A 20 -9.01 3.71 -10.67
N SER A 21 -7.69 3.88 -10.76
CA SER A 21 -6.97 4.82 -9.89
C SER A 21 -7.35 6.28 -10.14
N ASN A 22 -7.74 6.61 -11.38
CA ASN A 22 -8.16 7.96 -11.76
C ASN A 22 -9.61 8.28 -11.35
N ALA A 23 -10.48 7.27 -11.19
CA ALA A 23 -11.91 7.49 -10.97
C ALA A 23 -12.26 8.03 -9.56
N PRO A 24 -11.69 7.50 -8.44
CA PRO A 24 -11.91 8.00 -7.08
C PRO A 24 -11.05 9.23 -6.75
N ALA A 25 -9.98 9.50 -7.49
CA ALA A 25 -9.03 10.58 -7.18
C ALA A 25 -9.70 11.97 -7.16
N ALA A 26 -10.80 12.16 -7.89
CA ALA A 26 -11.57 13.40 -7.88
C ALA A 26 -12.41 13.62 -6.60
N GLN A 27 -12.64 12.57 -5.80
CA GLN A 27 -13.58 12.59 -4.66
C GLN A 27 -12.95 12.11 -3.34
N GLY A 28 -11.71 11.61 -3.35
CA GLY A 28 -11.07 11.02 -2.18
C GLY A 28 -9.54 11.03 -2.24
N ALA A 29 -8.93 10.64 -1.13
CA ALA A 29 -7.48 10.61 -0.96
C ALA A 29 -6.94 9.20 -1.22
N ARG A 30 -5.91 9.09 -2.05
CA ARG A 30 -5.15 7.85 -2.23
C ARG A 30 -4.25 7.64 -1.03
N VAL A 31 -4.48 6.58 -0.26
CA VAL A 31 -3.68 6.27 0.93
C VAL A 31 -2.59 5.25 0.63
N GLN A 32 -2.87 4.32 -0.29
CA GLN A 32 -1.93 3.30 -0.74
C GLN A 32 -2.09 3.04 -2.24
N TYR A 33 -1.22 2.21 -2.81
CA TYR A 33 -1.28 1.90 -4.23
C TYR A 33 -2.63 1.32 -4.66
N SER A 34 -3.24 0.49 -3.81
CA SER A 34 -4.52 -0.18 -4.07
C SER A 34 -5.62 0.15 -3.06
N VAL A 35 -5.48 1.27 -2.34
CA VAL A 35 -6.40 1.67 -1.27
C VAL A 35 -6.69 3.18 -1.31
N PHE A 36 -7.98 3.52 -1.31
CA PHE A 36 -8.48 4.90 -1.27
C PHE A 36 -9.39 5.13 -0.06
N GLU A 37 -9.32 6.32 0.52
CA GLU A 37 -10.30 6.81 1.48
C GLU A 37 -11.17 7.88 0.79
N VAL A 38 -12.49 7.70 0.81
CA VAL A 38 -13.44 8.61 0.14
C VAL A 38 -14.50 9.06 1.14
N THR A 39 -14.79 10.36 1.16
CA THR A 39 -15.90 10.93 1.94
C THR A 39 -16.93 11.49 0.98
N LEU A 40 -18.15 10.96 1.04
CA LEU A 40 -19.25 11.33 0.16
C LEU A 40 -20.37 12.02 0.94
N PRO A 41 -20.98 13.09 0.40
CA PRO A 41 -22.00 13.86 1.13
C PRO A 41 -23.35 13.14 1.22
N MET A 42 -23.63 12.20 0.33
CA MET A 42 -24.95 11.56 0.20
C MET A 42 -24.84 10.07 -0.14
N LYS A 43 -25.82 9.27 0.32
CA LYS A 43 -25.94 7.84 -0.02
C LYS A 43 -26.06 7.59 -1.53
N LYS A 44 -26.66 8.53 -2.28
CA LYS A 44 -26.76 8.47 -3.75
C LYS A 44 -25.39 8.45 -4.43
N ALA A 45 -24.45 9.27 -3.93
CA ALA A 45 -23.09 9.31 -4.45
C ALA A 45 -22.36 7.96 -4.23
N VAL A 46 -22.61 7.30 -3.10
CA VAL A 46 -22.08 5.94 -2.83
C VAL A 46 -22.59 4.94 -3.88
N GLN A 47 -23.88 5.01 -4.23
CA GLN A 47 -24.46 4.12 -5.24
C GLN A 47 -23.90 4.40 -6.65
N GLN A 48 -23.71 5.66 -7.00
CA GLN A 48 -23.10 6.06 -8.27
C GLN A 48 -21.66 5.56 -8.38
N LEU A 49 -20.85 5.74 -7.33
CA LEU A 49 -19.48 5.22 -7.26
C LEU A 49 -19.47 3.69 -7.41
N ARG A 50 -20.34 2.97 -6.70
CA ARG A 50 -20.49 1.51 -6.86
C ARG A 50 -20.94 1.09 -8.27
N GLY A 51 -21.75 1.89 -8.93
CA GLY A 51 -22.17 1.65 -10.32
C GLY A 51 -21.02 1.85 -11.30
N MET A 52 -20.25 2.92 -11.13
CA MET A 52 -19.08 3.22 -11.95
C MET A 52 -18.00 2.15 -11.79
N LEU A 53 -17.63 1.79 -10.55
CA LEU A 53 -16.62 0.76 -10.28
C LEU A 53 -17.02 -0.60 -10.89
N ARG A 54 -18.30 -0.99 -10.79
CA ARG A 54 -18.80 -2.24 -11.40
C ARG A 54 -18.70 -2.28 -12.92
N LYS A 55 -18.69 -1.13 -13.60
CA LYS A 55 -18.53 -1.05 -15.07
C LYS A 55 -17.07 -1.07 -15.51
N LEU A 56 -16.14 -0.77 -14.60
CA LEU A 56 -14.71 -0.67 -14.89
C LEU A 56 -13.95 -1.97 -14.59
N ILE A 57 -14.50 -2.83 -13.73
CA ILE A 57 -13.85 -4.10 -13.33
C ILE A 57 -14.27 -5.28 -14.19
N ASN A 58 -13.34 -6.22 -14.36
CA ASN A 58 -13.64 -7.59 -14.74
C ASN A 58 -14.04 -8.37 -13.49
N ARG A 59 -15.27 -8.90 -13.43
CA ARG A 59 -15.79 -9.55 -12.21
C ARG A 59 -15.15 -10.91 -11.92
N ASP A 60 -14.51 -11.52 -12.90
CA ASP A 60 -13.89 -12.83 -12.76
C ASP A 60 -12.45 -12.74 -12.25
N GLU A 61 -11.80 -11.59 -12.46
CA GLU A 61 -10.38 -11.38 -12.13
C GLU A 61 -10.18 -10.33 -11.03
N ASP A 62 -11.02 -9.29 -11.01
CA ASP A 62 -10.82 -8.13 -10.15
C ASP A 62 -11.72 -8.19 -8.92
N GLN A 63 -11.17 -7.84 -7.76
CA GLN A 63 -11.91 -7.70 -6.52
C GLN A 63 -11.91 -6.26 -6.04
N ILE A 64 -13.10 -5.73 -5.71
CA ILE A 64 -13.23 -4.43 -5.04
C ILE A 64 -14.03 -4.60 -3.76
N ARG A 65 -13.48 -4.09 -2.66
CA ARG A 65 -14.08 -4.10 -1.33
C ARG A 65 -14.32 -2.68 -0.84
N LEU A 66 -15.52 -2.45 -0.32
CA LEU A 66 -15.95 -1.15 0.20
C LEU A 66 -16.31 -1.33 1.67
N TYR A 67 -15.53 -0.69 2.55
CA TYR A 67 -15.74 -0.75 3.99
C TYR A 67 -16.29 0.60 4.49
N PRO A 68 -17.48 0.64 5.10
CA PRO A 68 -17.99 1.84 5.73
C PRO A 68 -17.13 2.21 6.95
N LEU A 69 -16.81 3.49 7.05
CA LEU A 69 -16.06 4.06 8.17
C LEU A 69 -17.03 4.78 9.11
N SER A 70 -16.81 4.62 10.41
CA SER A 70 -17.64 5.22 11.46
C SER A 70 -17.45 6.72 11.63
N ALA A 71 -16.33 7.26 11.12
CA ALA A 71 -16.02 8.68 11.21
C ALA A 71 -15.62 9.24 9.83
N PRO A 72 -15.94 10.51 9.55
CA PRO A 72 -15.47 11.18 8.35
C PRO A 72 -13.94 11.21 8.33
N VAL A 73 -13.37 10.91 7.16
CA VAL A 73 -11.93 11.00 6.96
C VAL A 73 -11.58 12.48 6.76
N SER A 74 -11.18 13.17 7.83
CA SER A 74 -10.76 14.58 7.80
C SER A 74 -9.33 14.75 7.27
N ARG A 75 -8.50 13.71 7.42
CA ARG A 75 -7.16 13.58 6.84
C ARG A 75 -6.95 12.12 6.43
N PRO A 76 -6.30 11.85 5.29
CA PRO A 76 -5.93 10.49 4.95
C PRO A 76 -5.14 9.89 6.11
N ARG A 77 -5.59 8.74 6.62
CA ARG A 77 -4.88 8.06 7.71
C ARG A 77 -3.57 7.54 7.16
N GLY A 78 -2.51 8.34 7.32
CA GLY A 78 -1.19 8.06 6.77
C GLY A 78 -0.75 6.64 7.10
N PHE A 79 -0.39 5.89 6.06
CA PHE A 79 0.10 4.52 6.21
C PHE A 79 1.45 4.55 6.96
N ARG A 80 1.49 4.06 8.21
CA ARG A 80 2.76 3.74 8.87
C ARG A 80 3.25 2.42 8.27
N ARG A 81 4.25 2.50 7.39
CA ARG A 81 4.96 1.30 6.93
C ARG A 81 5.55 0.59 8.14
N LEU A 82 5.03 -0.60 8.46
CA LEU A 82 5.71 -1.49 9.40
C LEU A 82 7.06 -1.83 8.78
N LYS A 83 8.16 -1.38 9.39
CA LYS A 83 9.50 -1.81 8.97
C LYS A 83 9.57 -3.31 9.23
N GLN A 84 9.68 -4.12 8.17
CA GLN A 84 10.16 -5.48 8.31
C GLN A 84 11.59 -5.36 8.86
N GLN A 85 11.82 -5.82 10.09
CA GLN A 85 13.19 -5.97 10.59
C GLN A 85 13.88 -6.97 9.65
N ALA A 86 14.85 -6.50 8.88
CA ALA A 86 15.77 -7.41 8.21
C ALA A 86 16.56 -8.16 9.31
N PRO A 87 16.76 -9.48 9.19
CA PRO A 87 17.63 -10.19 10.13
C PRO A 87 19.03 -9.58 10.04
N GLU A 88 19.63 -9.27 11.19
CA GLU A 88 21.01 -8.82 11.24
C GLU A 88 21.88 -9.85 10.52
N ARG A 89 22.66 -9.37 9.53
CA ARG A 89 23.76 -10.16 8.97
C ARG A 89 24.73 -10.43 10.13
N SER A 90 24.57 -11.60 10.74
CA SER A 90 25.63 -12.25 11.51
C SER A 90 26.84 -12.37 10.59
N GLU A 91 27.84 -11.53 10.85
CA GLU A 91 29.19 -11.67 10.32
C GLU A 91 29.76 -13.01 10.82
N ARG A 92 29.47 -14.09 10.10
CA ARG A 92 30.36 -15.25 10.07
C ARG A 92 31.49 -14.94 9.10
N ALA A 93 32.47 -14.19 9.58
CA ALA A 93 33.83 -14.25 9.05
C ALA A 93 34.63 -15.16 9.97
N SER A 94 34.34 -16.46 9.92
CA SER A 94 35.26 -17.49 10.36
C SER A 94 36.25 -17.75 9.24
N ASP A 95 37.52 -17.51 9.55
CA ASP A 95 38.69 -18.25 9.10
C ASP A 95 39.17 -18.06 7.63
N ALA A 96 40.27 -17.33 7.47
CA ALA A 96 41.41 -17.72 6.63
C ALA A 96 42.57 -16.69 6.71
N GLY A 97 43.76 -17.14 7.10
CA GLY A 97 45.01 -16.65 6.49
C GLY A 97 45.99 -15.83 7.34
N GLN A 98 46.74 -16.54 8.21
CA GLN A 98 48.18 -16.40 8.47
C GLN A 98 48.89 -15.05 8.27
N ARG A 99 49.48 -14.53 9.37
CA ARG A 99 50.85 -13.95 9.35
C ARG A 99 51.57 -14.31 10.66
N PRO A 100 52.81 -14.82 10.63
CA PRO A 100 53.55 -15.13 11.85
C PRO A 100 54.17 -13.88 12.50
N PHE A 101 54.38 -13.98 13.81
CA PHE A 101 54.98 -13.02 14.73
C PHE A 101 56.47 -12.68 14.41
N PRO A 102 57.03 -11.60 15.01
CA PRO A 102 58.21 -10.91 14.50
C PRO A 102 59.52 -11.55 14.98
N SER A 103 60.59 -11.45 14.17
CA SER A 103 61.96 -11.71 14.63
C SER A 103 62.76 -10.42 14.71
N GLN A 104 63.30 -10.16 15.90
CA GLN A 104 64.30 -9.15 16.18
C GLN A 104 65.68 -9.62 15.70
N SER A 105 66.48 -8.73 15.13
CA SER A 105 67.93 -8.56 15.39
C SER A 105 68.40 -7.31 14.63
N ARG A 106 68.71 -6.17 15.28
CA ARG A 106 70.04 -5.83 15.81
C ARG A 106 71.19 -6.50 15.06
N ARG A 107 71.79 -5.78 14.11
CA ARG A 107 73.17 -5.28 14.16
C ARG A 107 73.42 -4.34 12.98
#